data_AF-A0A358TYQ3-F1
#
_entry.id   AF-A0A358TYQ3-F1
#
_cell.length_a   1.000
_cell.length_b   1.000
_cell.length_c   1.000
_cell.angle_alpha   90.00
_cell.angle_beta   90.00
_cell.angle_gamma   90.00
#
_symmetry.space_group_name_H-M   'P 1'
#
loop_
_entity.id
_entity.type
_entity.pdbx_description
1 polymer ?
#
loop_
_entity_poly.entity_id
_entity_poly.type
_entity_poly.pdbx_seq_one_letter_code
_entity_poly.pdbx_strand_id
1 'polypeptide(L)'
;MDPIESDGLQIPEKVEYSERQEKVPLIELQVREYIGTFLWLGLLFALTAGLKVPLDSSPKAAGVSISKAPWVFGAIQWLLQRYPAWLSGWVLPLLSMAMLLTLPWWGQKVGKRRAWIIFLILSSVWVGLTFLYMFMG
;
A
#
# COMPACT_ATOMS: atom_id res chain seq x y z
N MET A 1 -37.29 -36.63 -46.44
CA MET A 1 -36.61 -37.19 -45.26
C MET A 1 -35.21 -36.62 -45.25
N ASP A 2 -35.02 -35.58 -44.43
CA ASP A 2 -33.73 -35.02 -43.98
C ASP A 2 -32.97 -36.01 -43.07
N PRO A 3 -31.76 -35.73 -42.52
CA PRO A 3 -30.86 -34.55 -42.65
C PRO A 3 -29.37 -34.92 -42.92
N ILE A 4 -28.52 -34.06 -43.50
CA ILE A 4 -27.61 -33.07 -42.86
C ILE A 4 -26.95 -33.56 -41.54
N GLU A 5 -25.72 -34.06 -41.61
CA GLU A 5 -24.79 -34.07 -40.48
C GLU A 5 -23.57 -33.20 -40.82
N SER A 6 -23.68 -31.95 -40.40
CA SER A 6 -22.54 -31.06 -40.21
C SER A 6 -21.70 -31.62 -39.08
N ASP A 7 -20.50 -32.11 -39.41
CA ASP A 7 -19.51 -32.51 -38.42
C ASP A 7 -19.12 -31.27 -37.62
N GLY A 8 -19.72 -31.20 -36.42
CA GLY A 8 -19.60 -30.09 -35.50
C GLY A 8 -18.17 -30.05 -34.97
N LEU A 9 -17.34 -29.24 -35.62
CA LEU A 9 -16.09 -28.77 -35.03
C LEU A 9 -16.45 -27.89 -33.83
N GLN A 10 -16.72 -28.53 -32.69
CA GLN A 10 -16.85 -27.89 -31.39
C GLN A 10 -15.46 -27.39 -31.00
N ILE A 11 -15.13 -26.20 -31.49
CA ILE A 11 -14.05 -25.39 -30.93
C ILE A 11 -14.46 -25.15 -29.48
N PRO A 12 -13.61 -25.49 -28.49
CA PRO A 12 -13.96 -25.31 -27.10
C PRO A 12 -14.25 -23.82 -26.88
N GLU A 13 -15.48 -23.54 -26.49
CA GLU A 13 -16.02 -22.32 -25.92
C GLU A 13 -15.26 -21.99 -24.63
N LYS A 14 -13.96 -21.71 -24.78
CA LYS A 14 -13.05 -21.47 -23.68
C LYS A 14 -13.17 -20.00 -23.31
N VAL A 15 -14.31 -19.69 -22.68
CA VAL A 15 -14.47 -18.60 -21.73
C VAL A 15 -13.92 -17.28 -22.26
N GLU A 16 -14.64 -16.71 -23.23
CA GLU A 16 -14.58 -15.30 -23.56
C GLU A 16 -15.28 -14.48 -22.45
N TYR A 17 -14.85 -14.66 -21.21
CA TYR A 17 -15.01 -13.67 -20.13
C TYR A 17 -13.72 -12.85 -20.07
N SER A 18 -13.29 -12.36 -21.23
CA SER A 18 -12.42 -11.19 -21.24
C SER A 18 -13.34 -10.03 -20.89
N GLU A 19 -13.38 -9.72 -19.58
CA GLU A 19 -14.01 -8.54 -19.00
C GLU A 19 -14.10 -7.43 -20.03
N ARG A 20 -15.34 -7.11 -20.43
CA ARG A 20 -15.67 -5.91 -21.18
C ARG A 20 -15.24 -4.74 -20.30
N GLN A 21 -13.97 -4.34 -20.39
CA GLN A 21 -13.47 -3.13 -19.77
C GLN A 21 -14.19 -1.99 -20.46
N GLU A 22 -15.28 -1.54 -19.84
CA GLU A 22 -15.98 -0.33 -20.19
C GLU A 22 -14.94 0.79 -20.15
N LYS A 23 -14.51 1.25 -21.33
CA LYS A 23 -13.48 2.27 -21.45
C LYS A 23 -14.08 3.58 -20.95
N VAL A 24 -13.76 3.94 -19.73
CA VAL A 24 -14.21 5.19 -19.09
C VAL A 24 -13.56 6.37 -19.82
N PRO A 25 -14.32 7.42 -20.19
CA PRO A 25 -13.75 8.59 -20.83
C PRO A 25 -12.76 9.31 -19.89
N LEU A 26 -11.64 9.80 -20.44
CA LEU A 26 -10.58 10.46 -19.66
C LEU A 26 -11.08 11.64 -18.84
N ILE A 27 -12.08 12.36 -19.35
CA ILE A 27 -12.71 13.51 -18.67
C ILE A 27 -13.36 13.07 -17.36
N GLU A 28 -14.00 11.89 -17.34
CA GLU A 28 -14.62 11.37 -16.12
C GLU A 28 -13.55 11.00 -15.08
N LEU A 29 -12.43 10.41 -15.51
CA LEU A 29 -11.29 10.16 -14.64
C LEU A 29 -10.74 11.46 -14.05
N GLN A 30 -10.54 12.48 -14.88
CA GLN A 30 -10.01 13.78 -14.49
C GLN A 30 -10.93 14.48 -13.47
N VAL A 31 -12.24 14.43 -13.66
CA VAL A 31 -13.21 14.99 -12.71
C VAL A 31 -13.15 14.25 -11.37
N ARG A 32 -13.05 12.91 -11.39
CA ARG A 32 -12.90 12.11 -10.15
C ARG A 32 -11.60 12.44 -9.43
N GLU A 33 -10.50 12.63 -10.16
CA GLU A 33 -9.22 13.04 -9.61
C GLU A 33 -9.28 14.44 -8.99
N TYR A 34 -9.95 15.40 -9.64
CA TYR A 34 -10.14 16.73 -9.05
C TYR A 34 -10.95 16.68 -7.77
N ILE A 35 -12.08 15.96 -7.77
CA ILE A 35 -12.90 15.80 -6.56
C ILE A 35 -12.07 15.16 -5.44
N GLY A 36 -11.35 14.08 -5.74
CA GLY A 36 -10.48 13.41 -4.78
C GLY A 36 -9.39 14.34 -4.24
N THR A 37 -8.78 15.15 -5.11
CA THR A 37 -7.76 16.12 -4.74
C THR A 37 -8.32 17.22 -3.84
N PHE A 38 -9.48 17.78 -4.16
CA PHE A 38 -10.15 18.78 -3.33
C PHE A 38 -10.54 18.23 -1.96
N LEU A 39 -11.07 17.01 -1.90
CA LEU A 39 -11.39 16.34 -0.63
C LEU A 39 -10.12 16.11 0.20
N TRP A 40 -9.03 15.66 -0.42
CA TRP A 40 -7.76 15.43 0.26
C TRP A 40 -7.13 16.71 0.79
N LEU A 41 -7.11 17.78 -0.02
CA LEU A 41 -6.68 19.12 0.39
C LEU A 41 -7.53 19.64 1.56
N GLY A 42 -8.85 19.52 1.46
CA GLY A 42 -9.77 19.89 2.52
C GLY A 42 -9.47 19.17 3.84
N LEU A 43 -9.23 17.85 3.78
CA LEU A 43 -8.82 17.05 4.93
C LEU A 43 -7.48 17.52 5.50
N LEU A 44 -6.46 17.74 4.66
CA LEU A 44 -5.16 18.23 5.10
C LEU A 44 -5.25 19.60 5.78
N PHE A 45 -6.04 20.52 5.23
CA PHE A 45 -6.28 21.81 5.85
C PHE A 45 -7.01 21.68 7.19
N ALA A 46 -8.05 20.84 7.27
CA ALA A 46 -8.77 20.58 8.50
C ALA A 46 -7.87 19.98 9.58
N LEU A 47 -7.01 19.01 9.21
CA LEU A 47 -6.03 18.42 10.12
C LEU A 47 -5.00 19.45 10.58
N THR A 48 -4.50 20.30 9.67
CA THR A 48 -3.51 21.34 10.00
C THR A 48 -4.09 22.42 10.92
N ALA A 49 -5.35 22.82 10.69
CA ALA A 49 -6.02 23.83 11.50
C ALA A 49 -6.49 23.29 12.87
N GLY A 50 -6.93 22.02 12.90
CA GLY A 50 -7.48 21.38 14.11
C GLY A 50 -6.43 20.74 15.01
N LEU A 51 -5.33 20.25 14.46
CA LEU A 51 -4.24 19.62 15.22
C LEU A 51 -3.06 20.57 15.31
N LYS A 52 -2.81 21.12 16.50
CA LYS A 52 -1.53 21.75 16.82
C LYS A 52 -0.46 20.67 16.95
N VAL A 53 0.11 20.25 15.83
CA VAL A 53 1.29 19.40 15.83
C VAL A 53 2.49 20.27 16.20
N PRO A 54 3.22 19.99 17.30
CA PRO A 54 4.49 20.66 17.54
C PRO A 54 5.42 20.29 16.39
N LEU A 55 5.76 21.27 15.56
CA LEU A 55 6.88 21.18 14.63
C LEU A 55 8.14 21.16 15.51
N ASP A 56 8.55 19.96 15.96
CA ASP A 56 9.79 19.76 16.69
C ASP A 56 10.96 20.19 15.80
N SER A 57 11.36 21.45 15.90
CA SER A 57 12.63 21.94 15.40
C SER A 57 12.91 23.35 15.95
N SER A 58 13.32 23.43 17.22
CA SER A 58 14.27 24.47 17.62
C SER A 58 15.67 23.91 17.40
N PRO A 59 16.51 24.49 16.52
CA PRO A 59 17.90 24.06 16.30
C PRO A 59 18.80 24.24 17.53
N LYS A 60 18.26 24.78 18.63
CA LYS A 60 19.00 25.19 19.83
C LYS A 60 18.85 24.25 21.03
N ALA A 61 18.20 23.09 20.89
CA ALA A 61 18.28 22.03 21.89
C ALA A 61 19.62 21.29 21.73
N ALA A 62 20.71 21.99 22.03
CA ALA A 62 22.03 21.44 22.24
C ALA A 62 21.97 20.50 23.44
N GLY A 63 21.77 19.22 23.15
CA GLY A 63 21.63 18.16 24.14
C GLY A 63 21.34 16.84 23.43
N VAL A 64 22.38 16.31 22.78
CA VAL A 64 22.41 14.98 22.18
C VAL A 64 21.78 13.96 23.12
N SER A 65 20.60 13.44 22.78
CA SER A 65 20.05 12.23 23.40
C SER A 65 18.86 11.65 22.63
N ILE A 66 17.99 12.46 22.03
CA ILE A 66 16.76 11.95 21.41
C ILE A 66 16.51 12.62 20.05
N SER A 67 17.20 12.13 19.01
CA SER A 67 16.84 12.45 17.62
C SER A 67 15.61 11.62 17.26
N LYS A 68 14.40 12.11 17.56
CA LYS A 68 13.15 11.48 17.13
C LYS A 68 13.00 11.66 15.62
N ALA A 69 13.01 10.55 14.89
CA ALA A 69 12.68 10.55 13.46
C ALA A 69 11.17 10.82 13.26
N PRO A 70 10.77 11.26 12.05
CA PRO A 70 9.36 11.44 11.70
C PRO A 70 8.53 10.17 11.92
N TRP A 71 7.25 10.34 12.25
CA TRP A 71 6.30 9.24 12.54
C TRP A 71 6.21 8.17 11.45
N VAL A 72 6.47 8.52 10.17
CA VAL A 72 6.52 7.55 9.05
C VAL A 72 7.59 6.48 9.28
N PHE A 73 8.66 6.82 9.99
CA PHE A 73 9.71 5.89 10.41
C PHE A 73 9.42 5.21 11.76
N GLY A 74 8.26 5.45 12.37
CA GLY A 74 7.92 4.99 13.71
C GLY A 74 8.09 3.48 13.90
N ALA A 75 7.65 2.67 12.93
CA ALA A 75 7.89 1.23 12.95
C ALA A 75 9.38 0.85 13.03
N ILE A 76 10.23 1.51 12.24
CA ILE A 76 11.68 1.27 12.27
C ILE A 76 12.26 1.72 13.61
N GLN A 77 11.85 2.89 14.12
CA GLN A 77 12.29 3.37 15.43
C GLN A 77 11.89 2.42 16.57
N TRP A 78 10.68 1.89 16.53
CA TRP A 78 10.20 0.91 17.51
C TRP A 78 10.99 -0.39 17.46
N LEU A 79 11.35 -0.85 16.26
CA LEU A 79 12.21 -2.01 16.06
C LEU A 79 13.64 -1.74 16.53
N LEU A 80 14.19 -0.54 16.27
CA LEU A 80 15.53 -0.14 16.72
C LEU A 80 15.66 -0.08 18.25
N GLN A 81 14.57 0.21 18.96
CA GLN A 81 14.54 0.16 20.43
C GLN A 81 14.63 -1.27 21.00
N ARG A 82 14.32 -2.31 20.21
CA ARG A 82 14.15 -3.70 20.67
C ARG A 82 15.13 -4.69 20.04
N TYR A 83 15.60 -4.39 18.84
CA TYR A 83 16.42 -5.28 18.02
C TYR A 83 17.69 -4.58 17.53
N PRO A 84 18.72 -5.34 17.13
CA PRO A 84 19.96 -4.79 16.61
C PRO A 84 19.75 -3.86 15.42
N ALA A 85 20.56 -2.80 15.33
CA ALA A 85 20.42 -1.77 14.30
C ALA A 85 20.49 -2.30 12.86
N TRP A 86 21.34 -3.30 12.61
CA TRP A 86 21.47 -3.89 11.27
C TRP A 86 20.20 -4.64 10.84
N LEU A 87 19.51 -5.31 11.78
CA LEU A 87 18.28 -6.05 11.47
C LEU A 87 17.12 -5.08 11.17
N SER A 88 16.92 -4.12 12.07
CA SER A 88 15.80 -3.17 12.01
C SER A 88 15.95 -2.12 10.91
N GLY A 89 17.18 -1.63 10.70
CA GLY A 89 17.46 -0.57 9.74
C GLY A 89 17.71 -1.05 8.32
N TRP A 90 18.19 -2.29 8.14
CA TRP A 90 18.56 -2.81 6.82
C TRP A 90 17.75 -4.03 6.43
N VAL A 91 17.87 -5.11 7.18
CA VAL A 91 17.34 -6.42 6.76
C VAL A 91 15.83 -6.41 6.61
N LEU A 92 15.10 -5.94 7.63
CA LEU A 92 13.63 -5.95 7.60
C LEU A 92 13.05 -5.03 6.52
N PRO A 93 13.51 -3.76 6.36
CA PRO A 93 13.08 -2.91 5.25
C PRO A 93 13.39 -3.51 3.87
N LEU A 94 14.61 -4.03 3.66
CA LEU A 94 15.00 -4.62 2.38
C LEU A 94 14.20 -5.89 2.06
N LEU A 95 13.96 -6.74 3.05
CA LEU A 95 13.13 -7.94 2.88
C LEU A 95 11.68 -7.56 2.54
N SER A 96 11.13 -6.55 3.21
CA SER A 96 9.78 -6.04 2.93
C SER A 96 9.67 -5.51 1.50
N MET A 97 10.68 -4.74 1.06
CA MET A 97 10.75 -4.22 -0.30
C MET A 97 10.85 -5.36 -1.34
N ALA A 98 11.72 -6.34 -1.10
CA ALA A 98 11.84 -7.51 -1.98
C ALA A 98 10.52 -8.29 -2.07
N MET A 99 9.81 -8.46 -0.96
CA MET A 99 8.51 -9.11 -0.92
C MET A 99 7.48 -8.35 -1.75
N LEU A 100 7.43 -7.02 -1.63
CA LEU A 100 6.57 -6.16 -2.44
C LEU A 100 6.91 -6.22 -3.94
N LEU A 101 8.19 -6.27 -4.29
CA LEU A 101 8.65 -6.40 -5.68
C LEU A 101 8.26 -7.74 -6.32
N THR A 102 8.23 -8.82 -5.52
CA THR A 102 7.84 -10.16 -6.01
C THR A 102 6.33 -10.41 -6.00
N LEU A 103 5.56 -9.52 -5.38
CA LEU A 103 4.09 -9.60 -5.27
C LEU A 103 3.36 -9.80 -6.62
N PRO A 104 3.70 -9.12 -7.74
CA PRO A 104 3.04 -9.37 -9.03
C PRO A 104 3.25 -10.81 -9.54
N TRP A 105 4.43 -11.39 -9.35
CA TRP A 105 4.69 -12.79 -9.72
C TRP A 105 3.88 -13.76 -8.86
N TRP A 106 3.71 -13.47 -7.57
CA TRP A 106 2.82 -14.25 -6.70
C TRP A 106 1.35 -14.10 -7.08
N GLY A 107 0.93 -12.91 -7.53
CA GLY A 107 -0.42 -12.69 -8.06
C GLY A 107 -0.72 -13.55 -9.29
N GLN A 108 0.28 -13.79 -10.15
CA GLN A 108 0.16 -14.68 -11.31
C GLN A 108 0.17 -16.17 -10.93
N LYS A 109 1.04 -16.59 -10.00
CA LYS A 109 1.20 -18.02 -9.64
C LYS A 109 0.20 -18.53 -8.61
N VAL A 110 -0.11 -17.73 -7.59
CA VAL A 110 -0.87 -18.12 -6.39
C VAL A 110 -2.28 -17.51 -6.38
N GLY A 111 -2.53 -16.58 -7.30
CA GLY A 111 -3.80 -15.89 -7.49
C GLY A 111 -3.84 -14.52 -6.81
N LYS A 112 -4.45 -13.55 -7.51
CA LYS A 112 -4.54 -12.14 -7.10
C LYS A 112 -5.04 -11.95 -5.66
N ARG A 113 -6.07 -12.71 -5.24
CA ARG A 113 -6.67 -12.58 -3.89
C ARG A 113 -5.68 -12.90 -2.77
N ARG A 114 -4.85 -13.94 -2.94
CA ARG A 114 -3.85 -14.34 -1.93
C ARG A 114 -2.69 -13.36 -1.87
N ALA A 115 -2.19 -12.90 -3.01
CA ALA A 115 -1.19 -11.85 -3.07
C ALA A 115 -1.67 -10.56 -2.38
N TRP A 116 -2.95 -10.22 -2.54
CA TRP A 116 -3.56 -9.05 -1.89
C TRP A 116 -3.67 -9.22 -0.38
N ILE A 117 -4.05 -10.41 0.11
CA ILE A 117 -4.07 -10.72 1.55
C ILE A 117 -2.66 -10.59 2.14
N ILE A 118 -1.63 -11.11 1.46
CA ILE A 118 -0.24 -10.99 1.89
C ILE A 118 0.17 -9.51 1.98
N PHE A 119 -0.14 -8.71 0.96
CA PHE A 119 0.13 -7.28 0.95
C PHE A 119 -0.54 -6.56 2.13
N LEU A 120 -1.80 -6.88 2.40
CA LEU A 120 -2.53 -6.29 3.53
C LEU A 120 -1.90 -6.66 4.86
N ILE A 121 -1.55 -7.94 5.06
CA ILE A 121 -0.91 -8.40 6.29
C ILE A 121 0.43 -7.67 6.48
N LEU A 122 1.28 -7.66 5.46
CA LEU A 122 2.57 -6.98 5.51
C LEU A 122 2.41 -5.49 5.83
N SER A 123 1.51 -4.80 5.13
CA SER A 123 1.24 -3.37 5.36
C SER A 123 0.68 -3.12 6.76
N SER A 124 -0.22 -3.98 7.23
CA SER A 124 -0.84 -3.86 8.55
C SER A 124 0.19 -4.04 9.68
N VAL A 125 1.18 -4.93 9.51
CA VAL A 125 2.29 -5.08 10.46
C VAL A 125 3.08 -3.77 10.57
N TRP A 126 3.50 -3.19 9.45
CA TRP A 126 4.25 -1.93 9.45
C TRP A 126 3.45 -0.77 10.05
N VAL A 127 2.17 -0.63 9.67
CA VAL A 127 1.27 0.40 10.22
C VAL A 127 1.07 0.18 11.72
N GLY A 128 0.82 -1.06 12.15
CA GLY A 128 0.64 -1.42 13.55
C GLY A 128 1.88 -1.10 14.40
N LEU A 129 3.08 -1.41 13.89
CA LEU A 129 4.34 -1.05 14.56
C LEU A 129 4.51 0.47 14.70
N THR A 130 4.14 1.24 13.67
CA THR A 130 4.15 2.71 13.76
C THR A 130 3.14 3.22 14.79
N PHE A 131 1.95 2.64 14.87
CA PHE A 131 0.99 2.99 15.93
C PHE A 131 1.51 2.64 17.33
N LEU A 132 2.10 1.46 17.50
CA LEU A 132 2.73 1.06 18.78
C LEU A 132 3.84 2.02 19.17
N TYR A 133 4.64 2.51 18.21
CA TYR A 133 5.62 3.57 18.45
C TYR A 133 4.97 4.85 18.95
N MET A 134 3.90 5.30 18.31
CA MET A 134 3.24 6.57 18.68
C MET A 134 2.59 6.53 20.06
N PHE A 135 2.09 5.36 20.50
CA PHE A 135 1.38 5.23 21.78
C PHE A 135 2.22 4.68 22.93
N MET A 136 3.29 3.93 22.65
CA MET A 136 4.10 3.24 23.66
C MET A 136 5.59 3.61 23.60
N GLY A 137 6.03 4.42 22.64
CA GLY A 137 7.41 4.90 22.48
C GLY A 137 7.58 6.34 22.94
#